data_AF-A0A7E4V380-F1
#
_entry.id   AF-A0A7E4V380-F1
#
_cell.length_a   1.000
_cell.length_b   1.000
_cell.length_c   1.000
_cell.angle_alpha   90.00
_cell.angle_beta   90.00
_cell.angle_gamma   90.00
#
_symmetry.space_group_name_H-M   'P 1'
#
loop_
_entity.id
_entity.type
_entity.pdbx_description
1 polymer ?
#
loop_
_entity_poly.entity_id
_entity_poly.type
_entity_poly.pdbx_seq_one_letter_code
_entity_poly.pdbx_strand_id
1 'polypeptide(L)'
;MFVQPDGFTIFRRPVAQCSDAVRGKRGIKEGVHAFDFIWHTPFGTSAAIGLSTKAQHLKCSGYLAFLGASENSWSWDIVEGYVQWAGDLKPYPTNPNSPPVQVGQRLRMIVDCDRQLVGFERGTEFLGIAFKNLPRDVLVYPTISAVYGQTEVSMYYMGPPVMG
;
A
#
# COMPACT_ATOMS: atom_id res chain seq x y z
N MET A 1 12.23 -8.43 2.81
CA MET A 1 11.01 -9.23 3.11
C MET A 1 11.05 -10.52 2.29
N PHE A 2 10.33 -11.57 2.70
CA PHE A 2 10.11 -12.76 1.87
C PHE A 2 8.64 -13.20 1.95
N VAL A 3 8.15 -13.88 0.91
CA VAL A 3 6.79 -14.47 0.88
C VAL A 3 6.83 -15.78 1.65
N GLN A 4 5.92 -15.95 2.60
CA GLN A 4 5.75 -17.18 3.37
C GLN A 4 5.20 -18.33 2.49
N PRO A 5 5.28 -19.60 2.94
CA PRO A 5 4.82 -20.74 2.15
C PRO A 5 3.35 -20.70 1.73
N ASP A 6 2.51 -19.94 2.44
CA ASP A 6 1.10 -19.74 2.08
C ASP A 6 0.91 -18.95 0.77
N GLY A 7 1.94 -18.24 0.30
CA GLY A 7 1.97 -17.51 -0.96
C GLY A 7 1.29 -16.14 -0.95
N PHE A 8 0.67 -15.73 0.16
CA PHE A 8 -0.05 -14.46 0.27
C PHE A 8 0.35 -13.62 1.49
N THR A 9 1.14 -14.17 2.41
CA THR A 9 1.69 -13.45 3.55
C THR A 9 3.18 -13.20 3.36
N ILE A 10 3.63 -12.02 3.76
CA ILE A 10 5.05 -11.66 3.73
C ILE A 10 5.57 -11.50 5.15
N PHE A 11 6.80 -11.94 5.37
CA PHE A 11 7.53 -11.76 6.62
C PHE A 11 8.75 -10.86 6.41
N ARG A 12 8.93 -9.88 7.28
CA ARG A 12 10.14 -9.05 7.33
C ARG A 12 11.09 -9.53 8.43
N ARG A 13 12.31 -9.93 8.07
CA ARG A 13 13.36 -10.23 9.06
C ARG A 13 13.70 -8.98 9.89
N PRO A 14 14.09 -9.14 11.18
CA PRO A 14 14.48 -8.01 12.02
C PRO A 14 15.86 -7.47 11.59
N VAL A 15 15.85 -6.57 10.61
CA VAL A 15 17.05 -5.87 10.12
C VAL A 15 16.94 -4.40 10.53
N ALA A 16 17.94 -3.92 11.27
CA ALA A 16 18.01 -2.54 11.70
C ALA A 16 18.37 -1.58 10.54
N GLN A 17 17.99 -0.31 10.68
CA GLN A 17 18.34 0.78 9.76
C GLN A 17 18.03 0.47 8.29
N CYS A 18 16.87 -0.13 8.05
CA CYS A 18 16.45 -0.58 6.74
C CYS A 18 14.94 -0.49 6.59
N SER A 19 14.50 0.05 5.46
CA SER A 19 13.11 0.01 5.02
C SER A 19 13.01 -0.96 3.84
N ASP A 20 12.11 -1.93 3.94
CA ASP A 20 11.91 -2.93 2.89
C ASP A 20 10.52 -2.75 2.29
N ALA A 21 10.40 -3.01 1.00
CA ALA A 21 9.13 -3.11 0.30
C ALA A 21 9.03 -4.41 -0.47
N VAL A 22 7.80 -4.79 -0.80
CA VAL A 22 7.50 -5.94 -1.64
C VAL A 22 6.37 -5.60 -2.59
N ARG A 23 6.50 -6.04 -3.85
CA ARG A 23 5.49 -5.88 -4.89
C ARG A 23 4.75 -7.19 -5.10
N GLY A 24 3.46 -7.07 -5.42
CA GLY A 24 2.68 -8.17 -5.97
C GLY A 24 3.27 -8.65 -7.29
N LYS A 25 2.99 -9.91 -7.62
CA LYS A 25 3.56 -10.58 -8.81
C LYS A 25 2.95 -10.08 -10.12
N ARG A 26 1.67 -9.70 -10.12
CA ARG A 26 0.92 -9.26 -11.31
C ARG A 26 0.68 -7.76 -11.23
N GLY A 27 0.99 -7.07 -12.32
CA GLY A 27 0.70 -5.65 -12.47
C GLY A 27 -0.64 -5.46 -13.16
N ILE A 28 -1.25 -4.31 -12.94
CA ILE A 28 -2.52 -3.88 -13.52
C ILE A 28 -2.31 -2.59 -14.29
N LYS A 29 -3.13 -2.36 -15.33
CA LYS A 29 -3.09 -1.15 -16.17
C LYS A 29 -4.45 -0.75 -16.75
N GLU A 30 -5.45 -1.61 -16.65
CA GLU A 30 -6.79 -1.45 -17.22
C GLU A 30 -7.82 -2.08 -16.27
N GLY A 31 -9.06 -1.61 -16.30
CA GLY A 31 -10.13 -2.11 -15.44
C GLY A 31 -10.03 -1.62 -13.99
N VAL A 32 -10.89 -2.19 -13.14
CA VAL A 32 -10.95 -1.89 -11.71
C VAL A 32 -10.52 -3.11 -10.92
N HIS A 33 -9.72 -2.91 -9.88
CA HIS A 33 -9.10 -3.96 -9.08
C HIS A 33 -9.19 -3.64 -7.59
N ALA A 34 -9.41 -4.66 -6.77
CA ALA A 34 -9.40 -4.55 -5.30
C ALA A 34 -8.37 -5.49 -4.66
N PHE A 35 -7.63 -4.98 -3.68
CA PHE A 35 -6.64 -5.72 -2.90
C PHE A 35 -6.88 -5.50 -1.40
N ASP A 36 -7.07 -6.59 -0.66
CA ASP A 36 -7.18 -6.56 0.79
C ASP A 36 -5.80 -6.75 1.43
N PHE A 37 -5.47 -5.92 2.42
CA PHE A 37 -4.26 -5.97 3.21
C PHE A 37 -4.62 -6.13 4.68
N ILE A 38 -3.88 -7.01 5.38
CA ILE A 38 -4.04 -7.23 6.82
C ILE A 38 -2.63 -7.29 7.42
N TRP A 39 -2.35 -6.38 8.33
CA TRP A 39 -1.14 -6.42 9.16
C TRP A 39 -1.44 -7.23 10.41
N HIS A 40 -0.70 -8.30 10.66
CA HIS A 40 -0.90 -9.18 11.83
C HIS A 40 -0.04 -8.78 13.03
N THR A 41 0.82 -7.79 12.84
CA THR A 41 1.88 -7.39 13.76
C THR A 41 1.91 -5.87 13.90
N PRO A 42 2.57 -5.32 14.94
CA PRO A 42 2.74 -3.87 15.07
C PRO A 42 3.36 -3.24 13.83
N PHE A 43 2.87 -2.05 13.45
CA PHE A 43 3.31 -1.34 12.24
C PHE A 43 4.75 -0.80 12.33
N GLY A 44 5.22 -0.51 13.54
CA GLY A 44 6.45 0.24 13.76
C GLY A 44 6.27 1.73 13.48
N THR A 45 7.35 2.41 13.10
CA THR A 45 7.34 3.87 12.84
C THR A 45 6.93 4.23 11.42
N SER A 46 6.84 3.26 10.50
CA SER A 46 6.33 3.48 9.15
C SER A 46 5.87 2.15 8.55
N ALA A 47 4.63 2.16 8.06
CA ALA A 47 4.03 1.09 7.31
C ALA A 47 3.18 1.72 6.22
N ALA A 48 3.38 1.33 4.96
CA ALA A 48 2.67 1.95 3.85
C ALA A 48 2.08 0.92 2.89
N ILE A 49 0.92 1.26 2.34
CA ILE A 49 0.21 0.51 1.30
C ILE A 49 0.10 1.40 0.06
N GLY A 50 0.33 0.85 -1.11
CA GLY A 50 0.05 1.56 -2.34
C GLY A 50 0.42 0.81 -3.60
N LEU A 51 0.95 1.56 -4.57
CA LEU A 51 1.29 1.07 -5.90
C LEU A 51 2.72 1.47 -6.26
N SER A 52 3.36 0.66 -7.10
CA SER A 52 4.61 1.06 -7.72
C SER A 52 4.78 0.48 -9.12
N THR A 53 5.57 1.15 -9.94
CA THR A 53 6.01 0.62 -11.25
C THR A 53 7.17 -0.36 -11.03
N LYS A 54 7.61 -1.04 -12.11
CA LYS A 54 8.83 -1.89 -12.05
C LYS A 54 10.11 -1.10 -11.72
N ALA A 55 10.16 0.19 -12.04
CA ALA A 55 11.33 1.04 -11.83
C ALA A 55 11.57 1.41 -10.37
N GLN A 56 10.54 1.31 -9.51
CA GLN A 56 10.68 1.63 -8.09
C GLN A 56 11.64 0.67 -7.38
N HIS A 57 12.58 1.24 -6.62
CA HIS A 57 13.44 0.49 -5.70
C HIS A 57 12.61 -0.10 -4.56
N LEU A 58 12.97 -1.27 -4.04
CA LEU A 58 12.21 -1.95 -2.98
C LEU A 58 12.95 -2.01 -1.64
N LYS A 59 14.05 -1.27 -1.50
CA LYS A 59 14.84 -1.23 -0.29
C LYS A 59 15.48 0.14 -0.16
N CYS A 60 15.52 0.65 1.07
CA CYS A 60 16.17 1.90 1.40
C CYS A 60 16.95 1.74 2.71
N SER A 61 18.09 2.43 2.83
CA SER A 61 18.82 2.52 4.09
C SER A 61 18.16 3.55 5.00
N GLY A 62 18.07 3.26 6.30
CA GLY A 62 17.32 4.04 7.27
C GLY A 62 15.84 3.65 7.36
N TYR A 63 15.14 4.26 8.32
CA TYR A 63 13.70 4.10 8.52
C TYR A 63 12.98 5.27 7.85
N LEU A 64 12.64 5.11 6.57
CA LEU A 64 12.11 6.17 5.72
C LEU A 64 10.86 5.69 5.00
N ALA A 65 9.86 6.56 4.93
CA ALA A 65 8.72 6.43 4.01
C ALA A 65 9.18 6.72 2.58
N PHE A 66 9.86 5.75 1.96
CA PHE A 66 10.45 5.93 0.62
C PHE A 66 9.52 5.53 -0.52
N LEU A 67 8.47 4.75 -0.23
CA LEU A 67 7.36 4.55 -1.17
C LEU A 67 6.62 5.89 -1.28
N GLY A 68 6.21 6.29 -2.49
CA GLY A 68 5.61 7.61 -2.73
C GLY A 68 6.61 8.76 -2.90
N ALA A 69 7.87 8.61 -2.48
CA ALA A 69 8.87 9.67 -2.59
C ALA A 69 9.35 9.94 -4.02
N SER A 70 9.16 8.99 -4.93
CA SER A 70 9.48 9.13 -6.36
C SER A 70 8.20 9.18 -7.20
N GLU A 71 8.33 9.53 -8.48
CA GLU A 71 7.23 9.42 -9.46
C GLU A 71 6.82 7.95 -9.76
N ASN A 72 7.63 6.98 -9.36
CA ASN A 72 7.46 5.56 -9.66
C ASN A 72 6.61 4.81 -8.61
N SER A 73 6.10 5.51 -7.60
CA SER A 73 5.26 4.90 -6.57
C SER A 73 4.29 5.89 -5.94
N TRP A 74 3.20 5.35 -5.42
CA TRP A 74 2.13 6.06 -4.70
C TRP A 74 1.88 5.28 -3.42
N SER A 75 1.77 5.94 -2.27
CA SER A 75 1.60 5.23 -1.01
C SER A 75 0.86 6.00 0.05
N TRP A 76 0.04 5.29 0.82
CA TRP A 76 -0.54 5.75 2.06
C TRP A 76 0.25 5.16 3.22
N ASP A 77 0.91 6.00 4.03
CA ASP A 77 1.47 5.59 5.31
C ASP A 77 0.32 5.53 6.34
N ILE A 78 0.03 4.32 6.82
CA ILE A 78 -1.10 4.03 7.71
C ILE A 78 -0.80 4.37 9.17
N VAL A 79 0.46 4.67 9.50
CA VAL A 79 0.90 5.09 10.84
C VAL A 79 0.76 6.60 10.96
N GLU A 80 1.36 7.33 10.00
CA GLU A 80 1.37 8.79 10.02
C GLU A 80 0.07 9.40 9.46
N GLY A 81 -0.69 8.66 8.65
CA GLY A 81 -1.94 9.14 8.07
C GLY A 81 -1.73 10.11 6.91
N TYR A 82 -0.75 9.84 6.06
CA TYR A 82 -0.47 10.65 4.87
C TYR A 82 -0.39 9.80 3.61
N VAL A 83 -0.97 10.32 2.52
CA VAL A 83 -0.70 9.83 1.18
C VAL A 83 0.46 10.61 0.57
N GLN A 84 1.32 9.91 -0.17
CA GLN A 84 2.52 10.47 -0.77
C GLN A 84 2.65 10.06 -2.24
N TRP A 85 2.99 11.02 -3.10
CA TRP A 85 3.39 10.79 -4.49
C TRP A 85 4.33 11.90 -4.98
N ALA A 86 5.42 11.52 -5.65
CA ALA A 86 6.45 12.45 -6.13
C ALA A 86 6.94 13.44 -5.05
N GLY A 87 6.97 12.99 -3.79
CA GLY A 87 7.39 13.80 -2.64
C GLY A 87 6.30 14.72 -2.06
N ASP A 88 5.15 14.87 -2.72
CA ASP A 88 4.00 15.63 -2.21
C ASP A 88 3.24 14.80 -1.17
N LEU A 89 2.98 15.39 0.00
CA LEU A 89 2.36 14.75 1.16
C LEU A 89 1.01 15.38 1.47
N LYS A 90 -0.03 14.56 1.62
CA LYS A 90 -1.39 15.03 1.94
C LYS A 90 -2.02 14.20 3.05
N PRO A 91 -2.69 14.82 4.05
CA PRO A 91 -3.40 14.07 5.07
C PRO A 91 -4.43 13.11 4.48
N TYR A 92 -4.52 11.92 5.05
CA TYR A 92 -5.47 10.88 4.65
C TYR A 92 -5.77 9.94 5.83
N PRO A 93 -7.03 9.56 6.10
CA PRO A 93 -8.25 9.71 5.29
C PRO A 93 -8.73 11.15 5.05
N THR A 94 -9.57 11.34 4.04
CA THR A 94 -10.17 12.66 3.72
C THR A 94 -11.07 13.19 4.83
N ASN A 95 -11.68 12.29 5.62
CA ASN A 95 -12.36 12.64 6.85
C ASN A 95 -11.36 12.70 8.01
N PRO A 96 -11.08 13.89 8.60
CA PRO A 96 -10.11 14.05 9.68
C PRO A 96 -10.53 13.35 10.99
N ASN A 97 -11.82 13.01 11.12
CA ASN A 97 -12.34 12.27 12.28
C ASN A 97 -12.26 10.74 12.09
N SER A 98 -11.71 10.26 10.97
CA SER A 98 -11.56 8.82 10.76
C SER A 98 -10.58 8.26 11.79
N PRO A 99 -10.93 7.21 12.55
CA PRO A 99 -10.03 6.68 13.58
C PRO A 99 -8.72 6.15 12.98
N PRO A 100 -7.65 6.03 13.77
CA PRO A 100 -6.41 5.39 13.31
C PRO A 100 -6.62 3.94 12.87
N VAL A 101 -5.78 3.47 11.96
CA VAL A 101 -5.75 2.06 11.54
C VAL A 101 -5.24 1.20 12.70
N GLN A 102 -5.87 0.03 12.90
CA GLN A 102 -5.49 -0.92 13.94
C GLN A 102 -4.87 -2.20 13.36
N VAL A 103 -3.99 -2.85 14.13
CA VAL A 103 -3.45 -4.16 13.78
C VAL A 103 -4.60 -5.18 13.68
N GLY A 104 -4.52 -6.08 12.70
CA GLY A 104 -5.56 -7.05 12.38
C GLY A 104 -6.73 -6.48 11.57
N GLN A 105 -6.77 -5.16 11.36
CA GLN A 105 -7.81 -4.54 10.55
C GLN A 105 -7.58 -4.81 9.07
N ARG A 106 -8.68 -5.10 8.36
CA ARG A 106 -8.67 -5.24 6.91
C ARG A 106 -8.79 -3.88 6.24
N LEU A 107 -7.77 -3.54 5.46
CA LEU A 107 -7.77 -2.38 4.59
C LEU A 107 -7.87 -2.84 3.14
N ARG A 108 -8.78 -2.24 2.37
CA ARG A 108 -8.91 -2.54 0.94
C ARG A 108 -8.39 -1.36 0.13
N MET A 109 -7.50 -1.62 -0.81
CA MET A 109 -7.12 -0.68 -1.84
C MET A 109 -7.95 -0.95 -3.09
N ILE A 110 -8.62 0.08 -3.60
CA ILE A 110 -9.37 0.05 -4.86
C ILE A 110 -8.58 0.87 -5.88
N VAL A 111 -8.27 0.24 -7.00
CA VAL A 111 -7.56 0.85 -8.13
C VAL A 111 -8.46 0.83 -9.33
N ASP A 112 -8.91 1.99 -9.76
CA ASP A 112 -9.64 2.18 -11.01
C ASP A 112 -8.63 2.69 -12.06
N CYS A 113 -8.09 1.77 -12.86
CA CYS A 113 -7.11 2.11 -13.89
C CYS A 113 -7.74 2.94 -15.01
N ASP A 114 -9.02 2.72 -15.30
CA ASP A 114 -9.73 3.37 -16.41
C ASP A 114 -9.96 4.87 -16.11
N ARG A 115 -10.35 5.17 -14.86
CA ARG A 115 -10.50 6.54 -14.33
C ARG A 115 -9.21 7.09 -13.72
N GLN A 116 -8.16 6.27 -13.61
CA GLN A 116 -6.87 6.62 -13.04
C GLN A 116 -6.95 7.07 -11.57
N LEU A 117 -7.79 6.40 -10.78
CA LEU A 117 -8.06 6.72 -9.38
C LEU A 117 -7.61 5.59 -8.46
N VAL A 118 -7.19 5.96 -7.26
CA VAL A 118 -6.97 5.02 -6.15
C VAL A 118 -7.70 5.55 -4.92
N GLY A 119 -8.43 4.68 -4.27
CA GLY A 119 -9.03 4.94 -2.97
C GLY A 119 -8.80 3.77 -2.02
N PHE A 120 -9.09 3.99 -0.74
CA PHE A 120 -9.04 2.95 0.26
C PHE A 120 -10.37 2.81 0.98
N GLU A 121 -10.68 1.59 1.38
CA GLU A 121 -11.79 1.27 2.26
C GLU A 121 -11.28 0.58 3.52
N ARG A 122 -12.06 0.73 4.59
CA ARG A 122 -11.84 0.03 5.86
C ARG A 122 -13.16 -0.56 6.32
N GLY A 123 -13.25 -1.89 6.25
CA GLY A 123 -14.54 -2.56 6.40
C GLY A 123 -15.51 -2.10 5.31
N THR A 124 -16.55 -1.35 5.69
CA THR A 124 -17.55 -0.77 4.78
C THR A 124 -17.38 0.75 4.59
N GLU A 125 -16.41 1.37 5.26
CA GLU A 125 -16.16 2.81 5.18
C GLU A 125 -15.21 3.12 4.02
N PHE A 126 -15.66 3.92 3.06
CA PHE A 126 -14.79 4.50 2.05
C PHE A 126 -14.04 5.72 2.61
N LEU A 127 -12.72 5.68 2.56
CA LEU A 127 -11.83 6.68 3.19
C LEU A 127 -11.52 7.88 2.27
N GLY A 128 -11.98 7.81 1.02
CA GLY A 128 -11.81 8.85 0.00
C GLY A 128 -10.85 8.45 -1.13
N ILE A 129 -10.66 9.38 -2.06
CA ILE A 129 -9.70 9.21 -3.16
C ILE A 129 -8.32 9.66 -2.68
N ALA A 130 -7.37 8.74 -2.63
CA ALA A 130 -5.99 8.96 -2.23
C ALA A 130 -5.16 9.52 -3.40
N PHE A 131 -5.30 8.94 -4.59
CA PHE A 131 -4.50 9.31 -5.77
C PHE A 131 -5.39 9.51 -6.99
N LYS A 132 -4.98 10.44 -7.84
CA LYS A 132 -5.57 10.73 -9.15
C LYS A 132 -4.47 10.72 -10.20
N ASN A 133 -4.84 10.53 -11.46
CA ASN A 133 -3.93 10.57 -12.61
C ASN A 133 -2.84 9.47 -12.57
N LEU A 134 -3.18 8.27 -12.11
CA LEU A 134 -2.34 7.09 -12.34
C LEU A 134 -1.96 6.93 -13.82
N PRO A 135 -0.75 6.42 -14.15
CA PRO A 135 -0.34 6.24 -15.54
C PRO A 135 -1.20 5.18 -16.26
N ARG A 136 -1.60 5.45 -17.52
CA ARG A 136 -2.44 4.53 -18.32
C ARG A 136 -1.64 3.39 -18.97
N ASP A 137 -0.47 3.72 -19.51
CA ASP A 137 0.31 2.79 -20.33
C ASP A 137 1.42 2.05 -19.56
N VAL A 138 1.42 2.19 -18.22
CA VAL A 138 2.43 1.60 -17.35
C VAL A 138 1.77 0.66 -16.36
N LEU A 139 2.30 -0.58 -16.28
CA LEU A 139 1.86 -1.53 -15.27
C LEU A 139 2.24 -1.04 -13.86
N VAL A 140 1.23 -0.96 -13.00
CA VAL A 140 1.41 -0.69 -11.57
C VAL A 140 1.12 -1.96 -10.76
N TYR A 141 1.86 -2.14 -9.68
CA TYR A 141 1.84 -3.34 -8.86
C TYR A 141 1.41 -2.97 -7.44
N PRO A 142 0.50 -3.72 -6.79
CA PRO A 142 0.22 -3.52 -5.37
C PRO A 142 1.53 -3.69 -4.60
N THR A 143 1.83 -2.73 -3.74
CA THR A 143 3.13 -2.62 -3.06
C THR A 143 2.89 -2.23 -1.62
N ILE A 144 3.65 -2.85 -0.72
CA ILE A 144 3.72 -2.40 0.66
C ILE A 144 5.16 -2.08 1.04
N SER A 145 5.35 -1.22 2.03
CA SER A 145 6.63 -1.01 2.71
C SER A 145 6.46 -1.10 4.22
N ALA A 146 7.50 -1.61 4.90
CA ALA A 146 7.51 -1.68 6.35
C ALA A 146 8.93 -1.59 6.91
N VAL A 147 9.04 -1.03 8.12
CA VAL A 147 10.30 -0.91 8.86
C VAL A 147 10.36 -1.83 10.09
N TYR A 148 9.20 -2.29 10.58
CA TYR A 148 9.15 -3.09 11.80
C TYR A 148 9.78 -4.48 11.61
N GLY A 149 10.58 -4.92 12.58
CA GLY A 149 11.17 -6.26 12.57
C GLY A 149 10.11 -7.32 12.85
N GLN A 150 10.18 -8.44 12.14
CA GLN A 150 9.20 -9.54 12.27
C GLN A 150 7.79 -9.16 11.84
N THR A 151 7.62 -8.12 11.01
CA THR A 151 6.28 -7.78 10.52
C THR A 151 5.74 -8.87 9.59
N GLU A 152 4.47 -9.21 9.79
CA GLU A 152 3.68 -10.09 8.93
C GLU A 152 2.51 -9.33 8.32
N VAL A 153 2.39 -9.43 7.00
CA VAL A 153 1.34 -8.76 6.22
C VAL A 153 0.80 -9.70 5.18
N SER A 154 -0.52 -9.93 5.19
CA SER A 154 -1.20 -10.68 4.14
C SER A 154 -1.80 -9.74 3.09
N MET A 155 -1.75 -10.15 1.83
CA MET A 155 -2.40 -9.47 0.71
C MET A 155 -3.27 -10.45 -0.09
N TYR A 156 -4.54 -10.10 -0.30
CA TYR A 156 -5.49 -10.88 -1.09
C TYR A 156 -5.99 -10.06 -2.27
N TYR A 157 -5.93 -10.62 -3.48
CA TYR A 157 -6.58 -10.02 -4.63
C TYR A 157 -8.05 -10.43 -4.67
N MET A 158 -8.94 -9.45 -4.65
CA MET A 158 -10.38 -9.67 -4.57
C MET A 158 -11.05 -9.70 -5.95
N GLY A 159 -10.30 -9.47 -7.02
CA GLY A 159 -10.85 -9.32 -8.36
C GLY A 159 -11.29 -7.89 -8.66
N PRO A 160 -12.05 -7.70 -9.75
CA PRO A 160 -12.80 -6.47 -9.94
C PRO A 160 -13.83 -6.33 -8.81
N PRO A 161 -14.03 -5.12 -8.25
CA PRO A 161 -15.07 -4.92 -7.28
C PRO A 161 -16.41 -5.28 -7.91
N VAL A 162 -17.02 -6.34 -7.41
CA VAL A 162 -18.42 -6.65 -7.69
C VAL A 162 -19.24 -5.54 -7.03
N MET A 163 -20.02 -4.80 -7.81
CA MET A 163 -21.11 -4.02 -7.23
C MET A 163 -21.97 -5.01 -6.46
N GLY A 164 -22.13 -4.75 -5.15
CA GLY A 164 -23.02 -5.52 -4.29
C GLY A 164 -24.46 -5.45 -4.74
#